data_AF-T0J4P6-F1
#
_entry.id   AF-T0J4P6-F1
#
_cell.length_a   1.000
_cell.length_b   1.000
_cell.length_c   1.000
_cell.angle_alpha   90.00
_cell.angle_beta   90.00
_cell.angle_gamma   90.00
#
_symmetry.space_group_name_H-M   'P 1'
#
loop_
_entity.id
_entity.type
_entity.pdbx_description
1 polymer ?
#
loop_
_entity_poly.entity_id
_entity_poly.type
_entity_poly.pdbx_seq_one_letter_code
_entity_poly.pdbx_strand_id
1 'polypeptide(L)'
;MALLLPRDNDGERMLLFALNSTKMAVMLESGFLAFEREGNTAWKGVHVPHVHVEIDPASLSASQGFRSPLGSMVRHDSSLSINGRRGHGSPTIAVPLLDNLPPCTSDYAATFLRWQIVVGEGIEKQVLHQVDVTPKT
;
A
#
# COMPACT_ATOMS: atom_id res chain seq x y z
N MET A 1 -0.49 8.07 8.38
CA MET A 1 -1.45 7.06 7.89
C MET A 1 -2.07 6.35 9.09
N ALA A 2 -3.08 5.50 8.88
CA ALA A 2 -3.60 4.62 9.93
C ALA A 2 -3.82 3.21 9.37
N LEU A 3 -3.66 2.19 10.20
CA LEU A 3 -4.04 0.82 9.88
C LEU A 3 -5.33 0.50 10.63
N LEU A 4 -6.36 0.07 9.91
CA LEU A 4 -7.56 -0.49 10.51
C LEU A 4 -7.37 -1.99 10.67
N LEU A 5 -7.43 -2.47 11.92
CA LEU A 5 -7.42 -3.88 12.24
C LEU A 5 -8.86 -4.38 12.39
N PRO A 6 -9.20 -5.55 11.82
CA PRO A 6 -10.51 -6.16 12.01
C PRO A 6 -10.72 -6.57 13.48
N ARG A 7 -11.98 -6.59 13.92
CA ARG A 7 -12.36 -7.02 15.29
C ARG A 7 -12.70 -8.51 15.38
N ASP A 8 -12.99 -9.11 14.24
CA ASP A 8 -13.37 -10.50 14.06
C ASP A 8 -12.44 -11.15 13.03
N ASN A 9 -12.53 -12.48 12.93
CA ASN A 9 -11.71 -13.25 12.00
C ASN A 9 -12.17 -13.12 10.53
N ASP A 10 -13.35 -12.53 10.30
CA ASP A 10 -13.94 -12.36 8.98
C ASP A 10 -13.60 -11.00 8.34
N GLY A 11 -13.08 -10.07 9.14
CA GLY A 11 -12.63 -8.77 8.67
C GLY A 11 -11.22 -8.77 8.10
N GLU A 12 -10.92 -7.73 7.34
CA GLU A 12 -9.65 -7.55 6.65
C GLU A 12 -8.93 -6.28 7.12
N ARG A 13 -7.60 -6.31 7.12
CA ARG A 13 -6.79 -5.14 7.43
C ARG A 13 -6.88 -4.14 6.30
N MET A 14 -7.07 -2.87 6.67
CA MET A 14 -7.14 -1.79 5.69
C MET A 14 -6.12 -0.71 6.01
N LEU A 15 -5.29 -0.37 5.04
CA LEU A 15 -4.44 0.82 5.11
C LEU A 15 -5.28 2.05 4.74
N LEU A 16 -5.39 2.98 5.68
CA LEU A 16 -6.11 4.24 5.53
C LEU A 16 -5.11 5.39 5.41
N PHE A 17 -5.27 6.19 4.36
CA PHE A 17 -4.41 7.35 4.13
C PHE A 17 -5.16 8.47 3.41
N ALA A 18 -4.49 9.61 3.31
CA ALA A 18 -4.93 10.74 2.52
C ALA A 18 -3.74 11.19 1.69
N LEU A 19 -3.98 11.43 0.40
CA LEU A 19 -3.01 12.05 -0.49
C LEU A 19 -3.70 13.23 -1.16
N ASN A 20 -3.15 14.43 -1.00
CA ASN A 20 -3.82 15.69 -1.34
C ASN A 20 -5.22 15.77 -0.68
N SER A 21 -6.27 16.01 -1.44
CA SER A 21 -7.65 16.04 -0.96
C SER A 21 -8.31 14.66 -0.91
N THR A 22 -7.72 13.63 -1.52
CA THR A 22 -8.33 12.31 -1.66
C THR A 22 -8.02 11.43 -0.47
N LYS A 23 -9.06 10.97 0.22
CA LYS A 23 -8.96 9.99 1.31
C LYS A 23 -9.17 8.60 0.74
N MET A 24 -8.19 7.73 0.90
CA MET A 24 -8.20 6.37 0.35
C MET A 24 -8.21 5.32 1.46
N ALA A 25 -8.75 4.16 1.13
CA ALA A 25 -8.59 2.92 1.87
C ALA A 25 -8.10 1.82 0.91
N VAL A 26 -7.18 0.97 1.39
CA VAL A 26 -6.67 -0.19 0.65
C VAL A 26 -6.80 -1.44 1.52
N MET A 27 -7.56 -2.42 1.02
CA MET A 27 -7.73 -3.76 1.57
C MET A 27 -6.49 -4.61 1.27
N LEU A 28 -5.78 -5.07 2.30
CA LEU A 28 -4.42 -5.63 2.15
C LEU A 28 -4.40 -7.12 1.75
N GLU A 29 -5.44 -7.87 2.05
CA GLU A 29 -5.56 -9.31 1.81
C GLU A 29 -6.46 -9.67 0.60
N SER A 30 -7.45 -8.84 0.24
CA SER A 30 -8.38 -9.02 -0.89
C SER A 30 -7.82 -8.54 -2.23
N GLY A 31 -6.52 -8.72 -2.47
CA GLY A 31 -5.90 -8.30 -3.72
C GLY A 31 -5.80 -6.79 -3.90
N PHE A 32 -5.55 -6.06 -2.80
CA PHE A 32 -5.24 -4.63 -2.82
C PHE A 32 -6.37 -3.79 -3.40
N LEU A 33 -7.61 -4.09 -2.99
CA LEU A 33 -8.77 -3.29 -3.38
C LEU A 33 -8.68 -1.90 -2.76
N ALA A 34 -8.72 -0.89 -3.61
CA ALA A 34 -8.57 0.51 -3.27
C ALA A 34 -9.84 1.28 -3.64
N PHE A 35 -10.35 2.05 -2.68
CA PHE A 35 -11.53 2.88 -2.87
C PHE A 35 -11.41 4.18 -2.07
N GLU A 36 -12.11 5.20 -2.54
CA GLU A 36 -12.25 6.45 -1.81
C GLU A 36 -13.09 6.21 -0.56
N ARG A 37 -12.62 6.73 0.58
CA ARG A 37 -13.29 6.55 1.87
C ARG A 37 -14.16 7.72 2.29
N GLU A 38 -14.25 8.76 1.48
CA GLU A 38 -15.10 9.91 1.79
C GLU A 38 -16.57 9.47 1.86
N GLY A 39 -17.29 9.95 2.88
CA GLY A 39 -18.68 9.57 3.14
C GLY A 39 -18.92 8.19 3.76
N ASN A 40 -17.90 7.31 3.82
CA ASN A 40 -18.06 6.03 4.50
C ASN A 40 -17.97 6.20 6.02
N THR A 41 -19.02 5.83 6.74
CA THR A 41 -19.12 5.87 8.21
C THR A 41 -19.06 4.48 8.86
N ALA A 42 -19.01 3.42 8.06
CA ALA A 42 -19.10 2.03 8.52
C ALA A 42 -17.74 1.41 8.89
N TRP A 43 -16.74 2.22 9.25
CA TRP A 43 -15.43 1.73 9.69
C TRP A 43 -15.55 0.98 11.02
N LYS A 44 -15.50 -0.34 10.94
CA LYS A 44 -15.59 -1.24 12.09
C LYS A 44 -14.23 -1.87 12.30
N GLY A 45 -13.57 -1.58 13.42
CA GLY A 45 -12.22 -2.07 13.66
C GLY A 45 -11.52 -1.33 14.80
N VAL A 46 -10.28 -1.74 15.06
CA VAL A 46 -9.34 -0.97 15.89
C VAL A 46 -8.48 -0.12 14.96
N HIS A 47 -8.50 1.20 15.17
CA HIS A 47 -7.65 2.11 14.41
C HIS A 47 -6.29 2.21 15.10
N VAL A 48 -5.23 1.84 14.40
CA VAL A 48 -3.84 2.09 14.81
C VAL A 48 -3.35 3.32 14.04
N PRO A 49 -3.30 4.50 14.67
CA PRO A 49 -2.83 5.72 14.01
C PRO A 49 -1.31 5.74 13.89
N HIS A 50 -0.79 6.71 13.14
CA HIS A 50 0.65 6.99 13.01
C HIS A 50 1.48 5.78 12.53
N VAL A 51 0.88 4.96 11.66
CA VAL A 51 1.64 3.91 10.98
C VAL A 51 2.46 4.50 9.84
N HIS A 52 3.60 3.86 9.59
CA HIS A 52 4.52 4.13 8.50
C HIS A 52 4.60 2.93 7.57
N VAL A 53 4.93 3.20 6.31
CA VAL A 53 5.19 2.16 5.31
C VAL A 53 6.68 2.16 5.07
N GLU A 54 7.27 0.98 5.14
CA GLU A 54 8.68 0.76 4.83
C GLU A 54 8.81 -0.21 3.68
N ILE A 55 9.66 0.15 2.72
CA ILE A 55 9.98 -0.65 1.55
C ILE A 55 11.26 -1.43 1.84
N ASP A 56 11.35 -2.67 1.40
CA ASP A 56 12.61 -3.41 1.40
C ASP A 56 13.36 -3.20 0.06
N PRO A 57 14.49 -2.49 0.05
CA PRO A 57 15.26 -2.24 -1.17
C PRO A 57 15.82 -3.50 -1.82
N ALA A 58 16.02 -4.58 -1.06
CA ALA A 58 16.50 -5.86 -1.60
C ALA A 58 15.43 -6.61 -2.40
N SER A 59 14.18 -6.16 -2.36
CA SER A 59 13.06 -6.74 -3.11
C SER A 59 12.82 -6.06 -4.46
N LEU A 60 13.80 -5.31 -4.96
CA LEU A 60 13.72 -4.64 -6.26
C LEU A 60 13.53 -5.67 -7.38
N SER A 61 12.51 -5.45 -8.21
CA SER A 61 12.15 -6.30 -9.34
C SER A 61 12.43 -5.62 -10.67
N ALA A 62 12.84 -6.41 -11.66
CA ALA A 62 12.95 -5.99 -13.05
C ALA A 62 11.57 -5.77 -13.71
N SER A 63 10.47 -6.25 -13.10
CA SER A 63 9.12 -6.02 -13.60
C SER A 63 8.75 -4.53 -13.52
N GLN A 64 8.30 -3.95 -14.62
CA GLN A 64 8.04 -2.52 -14.74
C GLN A 64 6.55 -2.19 -14.63
N GLY A 65 6.21 -1.25 -13.75
CA GLY A 65 4.89 -0.60 -13.68
C GLY A 65 3.71 -1.54 -13.45
N PHE A 66 2.71 -1.48 -14.33
CA PHE A 66 1.43 -2.21 -14.21
C PHE A 66 1.53 -3.72 -14.46
N ARG A 67 2.67 -4.22 -14.96
CA ARG A 67 2.91 -5.66 -15.13
C ARG A 67 3.40 -6.33 -13.84
N SER A 68 3.73 -5.54 -12.83
CA SER A 68 4.13 -6.05 -11.52
C SER A 68 2.93 -6.63 -10.76
N PRO A 69 3.16 -7.61 -9.86
CA PRO A 69 2.08 -8.22 -9.06
C PRO A 69 1.24 -7.19 -8.30
N LEU A 70 -0.04 -7.51 -8.06
CA LEU A 70 -0.85 -6.73 -7.12
C LEU A 70 -0.17 -6.72 -5.75
N GLY A 71 -0.18 -5.56 -5.10
CA GLY A 71 0.50 -5.33 -3.84
C GLY A 71 1.94 -4.87 -3.98
N SER A 72 2.56 -4.93 -5.17
CA SER A 72 3.89 -4.36 -5.35
C SER A 72 3.86 -2.84 -5.17
N MET A 73 4.93 -2.26 -4.62
CA MET A 73 5.10 -0.82 -4.59
C MET A 73 5.90 -0.34 -5.79
N VAL A 74 5.42 0.69 -6.47
CA VAL A 74 6.05 1.24 -7.67
C VAL A 74 6.40 2.70 -7.43
N ARG A 75 7.69 3.00 -7.49
CA ARG A 75 8.22 4.36 -7.56
C ARG A 75 8.31 4.77 -9.02
N HIS A 76 7.66 5.86 -9.40
CA HIS A 76 7.71 6.44 -10.75
C HIS A 76 7.64 7.98 -10.64
N ASP A 77 8.43 8.70 -11.44
CA ASP A 77 8.56 10.16 -11.41
C ASP A 77 8.79 10.71 -10.00
N SER A 78 7.81 11.41 -9.42
CA SER A 78 7.79 11.99 -8.07
C SER A 78 6.79 11.29 -7.13
N SER A 79 6.25 10.14 -7.52
CA SER A 79 5.27 9.37 -6.73
C SER A 79 5.72 7.97 -6.33
N LEU A 80 5.19 7.49 -5.21
CA LEU A 80 5.19 6.09 -4.81
C LEU A 80 3.73 5.61 -4.77
N SER A 81 3.47 4.46 -5.38
CA SER A 81 2.13 3.89 -5.47
C SER A 81 2.11 2.41 -5.11
N ILE A 82 0.94 1.91 -4.70
CA ILE A 82 0.66 0.48 -4.55
C ILE A 82 -0.08 0.03 -5.80
N ASN A 83 0.35 -1.06 -6.43
CA ASN A 83 -0.45 -1.71 -7.47
C ASN A 83 -1.68 -2.37 -6.84
N GLY A 84 -2.86 -1.84 -7.12
CA GLY A 84 -4.13 -2.30 -6.56
C GLY A 84 -5.23 -2.41 -7.60
N ARG A 85 -6.49 -2.48 -7.16
CA ARG A 85 -7.68 -2.57 -8.02
C ARG A 85 -8.83 -1.74 -7.43
N ARG A 86 -9.74 -1.21 -8.26
CA ARG A 86 -10.95 -0.52 -7.75
C ARG A 86 -12.07 -1.47 -7.31
N GLY A 87 -12.01 -2.72 -7.76
CA GLY A 87 -13.03 -3.74 -7.51
C GLY A 87 -12.57 -5.11 -7.98
N HIS A 88 -13.29 -6.15 -7.59
CA HIS A 88 -13.02 -7.50 -8.08
C HIS A 88 -13.11 -7.54 -9.62
N GLY A 89 -12.16 -8.22 -10.25
CA GLY A 89 -12.07 -8.32 -11.72
C GLY A 89 -11.64 -7.04 -12.45
N SER A 90 -11.42 -5.92 -11.74
CA SER A 90 -10.94 -4.68 -12.37
C SER A 90 -9.47 -4.79 -12.80
N PRO A 91 -9.05 -4.05 -13.84
CA PRO A 91 -7.63 -3.90 -14.19
C PRO A 91 -6.80 -3.39 -13.01
N THR A 92 -5.51 -3.71 -13.01
CA THR A 92 -4.54 -3.15 -12.06
C THR A 92 -4.45 -1.64 -12.23
N ILE A 93 -4.48 -0.91 -11.12
CA ILE A 93 -4.30 0.54 -11.05
C ILE A 93 -3.14 0.88 -10.13
N ALA A 94 -2.50 2.02 -10.37
CA ALA A 94 -1.56 2.61 -9.43
C ALA A 94 -2.38 3.39 -8.40
N VAL A 95 -2.28 3.00 -7.13
CA VAL A 95 -2.92 3.66 -6.00
C VAL A 95 -1.85 4.56 -5.34
N PRO A 96 -1.88 5.89 -5.57
CA PRO A 96 -0.83 6.77 -5.09
C PRO A 96 -0.80 6.79 -3.56
N LEU A 97 0.37 6.51 -2.97
CA LEU A 97 0.57 6.49 -1.53
C LEU A 97 1.34 7.73 -1.04
N LEU A 98 2.33 8.16 -1.82
CA LEU A 98 3.11 9.38 -1.60
C LEU A 98 3.32 10.10 -2.93
N ASP A 99 3.39 11.41 -2.87
CA ASP A 99 3.73 12.30 -3.97
C ASP A 99 4.85 13.27 -3.55
N ASN A 100 5.25 14.15 -4.47
CA ASN A 100 6.27 15.19 -4.24
C ASN A 100 7.63 14.64 -3.77
N LEU A 101 7.94 13.38 -4.11
CA LEU A 101 9.26 12.80 -3.90
C LEU A 101 10.25 13.39 -4.90
N PRO A 102 11.55 13.48 -4.56
CA PRO A 102 12.59 13.91 -5.51
C PRO A 102 12.49 13.09 -6.80
N PRO A 103 12.44 13.75 -7.98
CA PRO A 103 12.15 13.06 -9.23
C PRO A 103 13.19 11.98 -9.52
N CYS A 104 12.71 10.82 -9.97
CA CYS A 104 13.57 9.82 -10.59
C CYS A 104 14.03 10.31 -11.98
N THR A 105 15.05 9.66 -12.55
CA THR A 105 15.35 9.80 -13.98
C THR A 105 14.08 9.53 -14.79
N SER A 106 13.77 10.38 -15.79
CA SER A 106 12.53 10.24 -16.56
C SER A 106 12.41 8.84 -17.15
N ASP A 107 11.18 8.31 -17.18
CA ASP A 107 10.86 6.98 -17.73
C ASP A 107 11.40 5.77 -16.96
N TYR A 108 12.03 5.98 -15.79
CA TYR A 108 12.41 4.89 -14.90
C TYR A 108 11.35 4.64 -13.83
N ALA A 109 10.95 3.37 -13.68
CA ALA A 109 10.23 2.88 -12.52
C ALA A 109 11.10 1.90 -11.72
N ALA A 110 10.91 1.91 -10.40
CA ALA A 110 11.43 0.91 -9.49
C ALA A 110 10.25 0.19 -8.82
N THR A 111 10.16 -1.12 -9.01
CA THR A 111 9.15 -1.98 -8.39
C THR A 111 9.76 -2.72 -7.22
N PHE A 112 9.12 -2.66 -6.06
CA PHE A 112 9.49 -3.40 -4.86
C PHE A 112 8.42 -4.43 -4.52
N LEU A 113 8.83 -5.68 -4.31
CA LEU A 113 7.94 -6.81 -4.07
C LEU A 113 7.70 -7.07 -2.58
N ARG A 114 8.50 -6.46 -1.70
CA ARG A 114 8.37 -6.57 -0.25
C ARG A 114 8.31 -5.21 0.42
N TRP A 115 7.35 -5.07 1.33
CA TRP A 115 7.17 -3.88 2.16
C TRP A 115 6.35 -4.25 3.40
N GLN A 116 6.33 -3.33 4.36
CA GLN A 116 5.66 -3.55 5.63
C GLN A 116 5.02 -2.29 6.17
N ILE A 117 4.00 -2.48 7.00
CA ILE A 117 3.34 -1.44 7.79
C ILE A 117 3.84 -1.55 9.22
N VAL A 118 4.38 -0.46 9.74
CA VAL A 118 5.01 -0.42 11.06
C VAL A 118 4.44 0.71 11.91
N VAL A 119 4.57 0.61 13.23
CA VAL A 119 4.30 1.68 14.19
C VAL A 119 5.48 1.80 15.14
N GLY A 120 5.77 3.02 15.59
CA GLY A 120 6.94 3.31 16.42
C GLY A 120 8.25 3.30 15.63
N GLU A 121 9.36 3.57 16.32
CA GLU A 121 10.69 3.70 15.73
C GLU A 121 11.75 3.03 16.63
N GLY A 122 12.91 2.71 16.05
CA GLY A 122 14.03 2.11 16.78
C GLY A 122 13.66 0.80 17.49
N ILE A 123 13.89 0.75 18.80
CA ILE A 123 13.57 -0.40 19.66
C ILE A 123 12.06 -0.58 19.88
N GLU A 124 11.27 0.49 19.78
CA GLU A 124 9.82 0.44 19.98
C GLU A 124 9.05 0.06 18.71
N LYS A 125 9.78 -0.10 17.61
CA LYS A 125 9.21 -0.45 16.32
C LYS A 125 8.49 -1.80 16.37
N GLN A 126 7.25 -1.81 15.93
CA GLN A 126 6.44 -3.01 15.75
C GLN A 126 5.97 -3.13 14.31
N VAL A 127 6.14 -4.32 13.74
CA VAL A 127 5.59 -4.66 12.43
C VAL A 127 4.15 -5.12 12.59
N LEU A 128 3.22 -4.41 11.96
CA LEU A 128 1.78 -4.69 12.05
C LEU A 128 1.26 -5.52 10.88
N HIS A 129 1.90 -5.40 9.71
CA HIS A 129 1.57 -6.15 8.51
C HIS A 129 2.77 -6.24 7.58
N GLN A 130 2.96 -7.37 6.91
CA GLN A 130 4.00 -7.58 5.91
C GLN A 130 3.38 -8.04 4.60
N VAL A 131 3.88 -7.47 3.51
CA VAL A 131 3.51 -7.86 2.15
C VAL A 131 4.75 -8.41 1.47
N ASP A 132 4.62 -9.64 0.96
CA ASP A 132 5.60 -10.27 0.07
C ASP A 132 4.86 -10.85 -1.12
N VAL A 133 5.02 -10.20 -2.27
CA VAL A 133 4.38 -10.57 -3.54
C VAL A 133 5.40 -11.14 -4.53
N THR A 134 6.51 -11.66 -4.01
CA THR A 134 7.50 -12.37 -4.81
C THR A 134 6.84 -13.57 -5.50
N PRO A 135 6.91 -13.68 -6.84
CA PRO A 135 6.34 -14.81 -7.55
C PRO A 135 6.90 -16.13 -7.02
N LYS A 136 6.02 -17.03 -6.61
CA LYS A 136 6.40 -18.40 -6.24
C LYS A 136 6.73 -19.15 -7.52
N THR A 137 7.95 -19.70 -7.59
CA THR A 137 8.40 -20.57 -8.69
C THR A 137 7.86 -21.98 -8.54
#